data_AF-A0A7S2J093-F1
#
_entry.id   AF-A0A7S2J093-F1
#
_cell.length_a   1.000
_cell.length_b   1.000
_cell.length_c   1.000
_cell.angle_alpha   90.00
_cell.angle_beta   90.00
_cell.angle_gamma   90.00
#
_symmetry.space_group_name_H-M   'P 1'
#
loop_
_entity.id
_entity.type
_entity.pdbx_description
1 polymer ?
#
loop_
_entity_poly.entity_id
_entity_poly.type
_entity_poly.pdbx_seq_one_letter_code
_entity_poly.pdbx_strand_id
1 'polypeptide(L)'
;MTTLTNDSASVATATVATLAAGSVATAWVLRRLYRRHMVKGATTTPPGLKVLERVAKLSPRVLRVLGHNPGSFSLQGTNMYIVGQGASRILIDAGQGKADDLP
;
A
#
# COMPACT_ATOMS: atom_id res chain seq x y z
N MET A 1 47.51 -18.53 26.61
CA MET A 1 46.11 -18.51 27.07
C MET A 1 45.37 -17.55 26.16
N THR A 2 44.44 -18.08 25.38
CA THR A 2 43.83 -17.52 24.17
C THR A 2 42.83 -16.42 24.49
N THR A 3 42.83 -15.32 23.73
CA THR A 3 41.61 -14.51 23.54
C THR A 3 41.46 -14.13 22.07
N LEU A 4 40.50 -14.83 21.46
CA LEU A 4 39.65 -14.48 20.31
C LEU A 4 38.95 -13.11 20.57
N THR A 5 38.44 -12.29 19.65
CA THR A 5 37.86 -12.48 18.31
C THR A 5 37.70 -11.11 17.60
N ASN A 6 37.74 -11.21 16.27
CA ASN A 6 37.44 -10.27 15.18
C ASN A 6 36.31 -9.22 15.35
N ASP A 7 36.59 -8.06 14.76
CA ASP A 7 35.78 -7.21 13.88
C ASP A 7 34.24 -7.25 13.93
N SER A 8 33.65 -6.06 14.10
CA SER A 8 32.53 -5.60 13.28
C SER A 8 32.47 -4.07 13.25
N ALA A 9 32.79 -3.54 12.08
CA ALA A 9 32.12 -2.39 11.47
C ALA A 9 32.07 -1.10 12.29
N SER A 10 33.00 -0.20 11.95
CA SER A 10 32.76 1.22 11.71
C SER A 10 31.62 1.81 12.52
N VAL A 11 32.00 2.44 13.63
CA VAL A 11 31.25 3.51 14.28
C VAL A 11 30.72 4.44 13.19
N ALA A 12 29.52 4.13 12.71
CA ALA A 12 28.91 4.80 11.59
C ALA A 12 28.64 6.19 12.11
N THR A 13 29.47 7.09 11.63
CA THR A 13 29.51 8.50 11.93
C THR A 13 28.11 9.04 11.67
N ALA A 14 27.30 9.08 12.72
CA ALA A 14 26.02 9.77 12.74
C ALA A 14 26.36 11.26 12.75
N THR A 15 26.82 11.75 11.61
CA THR A 15 26.93 13.16 11.32
C THR A 15 25.51 13.68 11.36
N VAL A 16 25.14 14.25 12.51
CA VAL A 16 23.99 15.12 12.67
C VAL A 16 24.24 16.29 11.72
N ALA A 17 23.78 16.14 10.48
CA ALA A 17 23.83 17.18 9.48
C ALA A 17 22.83 18.25 9.92
N THR A 18 23.35 19.32 10.51
CA THR A 18 22.65 20.58 10.74
C THR A 18 21.97 21.00 9.43
N LEU A 19 20.64 20.88 9.38
CA LEU A 19 19.84 21.31 8.24
C LEU A 19 19.82 22.83 8.21
N ALA A 20 20.66 23.44 7.38
CA ALA A 20 20.42 24.78 6.88
C ALA A 20 19.14 24.73 6.03
N ALA A 21 18.05 25.24 6.59
CA ALA A 21 16.78 25.41 5.90
C ALA A 21 16.98 26.37 4.73
N GLY A 22 16.84 25.87 3.48
CA GLY A 22 16.79 26.77 2.32
C GLY A 22 17.17 26.22 0.95
N SER A 23 17.75 25.02 0.83
CA SER A 23 18.11 24.48 -0.49
C SER A 23 17.05 23.55 -1.08
N VAL A 24 16.74 23.76 -2.36
CA VAL A 24 15.88 22.88 -3.18
C VAL A 24 16.38 21.43 -3.16
N ALA A 25 17.70 21.24 -3.00
CA ALA A 25 18.34 19.94 -2.84
C ALA A 25 17.95 19.22 -1.53
N THR A 26 17.87 19.95 -0.41
CA THR A 26 17.47 19.40 0.89
C THR A 26 15.99 19.01 0.88
N ALA A 27 15.13 19.86 0.30
CA ALA A 27 13.73 19.53 0.08
C ALA A 27 13.55 18.32 -0.84
N TRP A 28 14.39 18.16 -1.89
CA TRP A 28 14.36 17.00 -2.77
C TRP A 28 14.78 15.71 -2.06
N VAL A 29 15.85 15.73 -1.27
CA VAL A 29 16.30 14.56 -0.49
C VAL A 29 15.24 14.18 0.54
N LEU A 30 14.71 15.15 1.29
CA LEU A 30 13.64 14.91 2.26
C LEU A 30 12.37 14.40 1.59
N ARG A 31 11.96 14.96 0.44
CA ARG A 31 10.82 14.49 -0.34
C ARG A 31 11.04 13.10 -0.92
N ARG A 32 12.29 12.75 -1.30
CA ARG A 32 12.67 11.42 -1.78
C ARG A 32 12.66 10.39 -0.66
N LEU A 33 13.18 10.74 0.52
CA LEU A 33 13.15 9.88 1.70
C LEU A 33 11.72 9.71 2.23
N TYR A 34 10.95 10.80 2.32
CA TYR A 34 9.54 10.80 2.68
C TYR A 34 8.72 9.92 1.72
N ARG A 35 8.88 10.09 0.40
CA ARG A 35 8.21 9.21 -0.57
C ARG A 35 8.66 7.75 -0.46
N ARG A 36 9.95 7.47 -0.24
CA ARG A 36 10.45 6.09 -0.05
C ARG A 36 9.84 5.39 1.17
N HIS A 37 9.45 6.13 2.21
CA HIS A 37 8.91 5.57 3.44
C HIS A 37 7.38 5.60 3.49
N MET A 38 6.74 6.59 2.85
CA MET A 38 5.27 6.75 2.83
C MET A 38 4.59 6.15 1.58
N VAL A 39 5.35 5.83 0.53
CA VAL A 39 4.85 5.17 -0.70
C VAL A 39 5.30 3.70 -0.72
N LYS A 40 5.15 3.00 0.39
CA LYS A 40 4.94 1.55 0.31
C LYS A 40 3.45 1.37 0.00
N GLY A 41 3.10 1.49 -1.28
CA GLY A 41 1.79 1.09 -1.77
C GLY A 41 1.54 -0.33 -1.28
N ALA A 42 0.50 -0.49 -0.46
CA ALA A 42 0.21 -1.72 0.25
C ALA A 42 -0.25 -2.80 -0.73
N THR A 43 0.64 -3.33 -1.56
CA THR A 43 0.37 -4.50 -2.41
C THR A 43 0.29 -5.79 -1.60
N THR A 44 0.41 -5.72 -0.28
CA THR A 44 0.36 -6.84 0.65
C THR A 44 -0.86 -6.70 1.56
N THR A 45 -1.81 -7.63 1.42
CA THR A 45 -2.89 -7.84 2.40
C THR A 45 -2.30 -7.79 3.82
N PRO A 46 -2.84 -6.96 4.73
CA PRO A 46 -2.36 -6.91 6.11
C PRO A 46 -2.28 -8.31 6.72
N PRO A 47 -1.22 -8.62 7.51
CA PRO A 47 -1.05 -9.93 8.10
C PRO A 47 -2.28 -10.29 8.97
N GLY A 48 -2.76 -11.52 8.83
CA GLY A 48 -3.93 -12.03 9.56
C GLY A 48 -5.28 -11.83 8.87
N LEU A 49 -5.34 -11.15 7.72
CA LEU A 49 -6.57 -11.06 6.94
C LEU A 49 -6.69 -12.22 5.93
N LYS A 50 -7.90 -12.78 5.84
CA LYS A 50 -8.25 -13.72 4.77
C LYS A 50 -8.13 -13.03 3.42
N VAL A 51 -7.33 -13.61 2.52
CA VAL A 51 -7.21 -13.12 1.14
C VAL A 51 -8.54 -13.24 0.42
N LEU A 52 -8.98 -12.15 -0.22
CA LEU A 52 -10.20 -12.08 -0.99
C LEU A 52 -9.92 -12.28 -2.48
N GLU A 53 -10.74 -13.10 -3.13
CA GLU A 53 -10.72 -13.25 -4.60
C GLU A 53 -11.10 -11.93 -5.29
N ARG A 54 -10.54 -11.66 -6.48
CA ARG A 54 -10.88 -10.44 -7.24
C ARG A 54 -12.38 -10.35 -7.55
N VAL A 55 -13.03 -11.48 -7.82
CA VAL A 55 -14.46 -11.58 -8.05
C VAL A 55 -15.01 -12.75 -7.24
N ALA A 56 -16.08 -12.53 -6.48
CA ALA A 56 -16.72 -13.58 -5.70
C ALA A 56 -18.24 -13.47 -5.79
N LYS A 57 -18.92 -14.59 -6.07
CA LYS A 57 -20.38 -14.69 -5.97
C LYS A 57 -20.74 -14.98 -4.52
N LEU A 58 -21.31 -14.00 -3.81
CA LEU A 58 -21.64 -14.12 -2.39
C LEU A 58 -23.03 -14.72 -2.18
N SER A 59 -23.94 -14.53 -3.14
CA SER A 59 -25.29 -15.12 -3.12
C SER A 59 -25.84 -15.22 -4.54
N PRO A 60 -27.02 -15.82 -4.76
CA PRO A 60 -27.70 -15.79 -6.05
C PRO A 60 -27.99 -14.38 -6.59
N ARG A 61 -27.97 -13.34 -5.75
CA ARG A 61 -28.28 -11.94 -6.12
C ARG A 61 -27.08 -11.00 -6.01
N VAL A 62 -25.96 -11.43 -5.43
CA VAL A 62 -24.86 -10.54 -5.07
C VAL A 62 -23.55 -11.09 -5.59
N LEU A 63 -22.89 -10.29 -6.43
CA LEU A 63 -21.51 -10.51 -6.86
C LEU A 63 -20.65 -9.36 -6.33
N ARG A 64 -19.53 -9.69 -5.69
CA ARG A 64 -18.54 -8.72 -5.24
C ARG A 64 -17.37 -8.68 -6.21
N VAL A 65 -16.98 -7.50 -6.62
CA VAL A 65 -15.72 -7.21 -7.32
C VAL A 65 -14.83 -6.40 -6.39
N LEU A 66 -13.60 -6.86 -6.17
CA LEU A 66 -12.61 -6.15 -5.36
C LEU A 66 -11.91 -5.09 -6.22
N GLY A 67 -11.93 -3.85 -5.78
CA GLY A 67 -11.19 -2.75 -6.41
C GLY A 67 -9.69 -2.96 -6.27
N HIS A 68 -8.92 -2.58 -7.29
CA HIS A 68 -7.47 -2.75 -7.33
C HIS A 68 -6.71 -1.66 -6.54
N ASN A 69 -7.28 -1.24 -5.42
CA ASN A 69 -6.82 -0.09 -4.63
C ASN A 69 -6.54 -0.47 -3.17
N PRO A 70 -5.61 -1.39 -2.87
CA PRO A 70 -5.30 -1.75 -1.48
C PRO A 70 -4.59 -0.60 -0.74
N GLY A 71 -4.83 -0.49 0.56
CA GLY A 71 -4.35 0.65 1.36
C GLY A 71 -4.87 0.63 2.79
N SER A 72 -4.37 1.52 3.65
CA SER A 72 -4.73 1.56 5.07
C SER A 72 -6.22 1.73 5.34
N PHE A 73 -6.96 2.36 4.42
CA PHE A 73 -8.39 2.65 4.55
C PHE A 73 -9.28 1.77 3.66
N SER A 74 -8.69 1.03 2.71
CA SER A 74 -9.39 0.12 1.80
C SER A 74 -9.02 -1.36 2.06
N LEU A 75 -8.09 -1.63 2.97
CA LEU A 75 -7.52 -2.95 3.24
C LEU A 75 -7.04 -3.61 1.95
N GLN A 76 -7.73 -4.67 1.51
CA GLN A 76 -7.39 -5.42 0.29
C GLN A 76 -7.89 -4.74 -0.99
N GLY A 77 -8.75 -3.72 -0.86
CA GLY A 77 -9.40 -3.02 -1.95
C GLY A 77 -10.85 -2.66 -1.62
N THR A 78 -11.42 -1.71 -2.35
CA THR A 78 -12.84 -1.35 -2.21
C THR A 78 -13.72 -2.53 -2.59
N ASN A 79 -14.72 -2.86 -1.78
CA ASN A 79 -15.69 -3.90 -2.14
C ASN A 79 -16.82 -3.28 -2.97
N MET A 80 -16.81 -3.51 -4.28
CA MET A 80 -17.89 -3.11 -5.17
C MET A 80 -18.88 -4.25 -5.32
N TYR A 81 -20.18 -3.95 -5.33
CA TYR A 81 -21.22 -4.97 -5.43
C TYR A 81 -22.13 -4.77 -6.62
N ILE A 82 -22.36 -5.86 -7.35
CA ILE A 82 -23.39 -5.94 -8.38
C ILE A 82 -24.56 -6.72 -7.77
N VAL A 83 -25.69 -6.03 -7.60
CA VAL A 83 -26.87 -6.55 -6.92
C VAL A 83 -28.05 -6.68 -7.88
N GLY A 84 -28.63 -7.88 -7.95
CA GLY A 84 -29.79 -8.19 -8.77
C GLY A 84 -29.63 -9.48 -9.58
N GLN A 85 -30.74 -9.95 -10.15
CA GLN A 85 -30.81 -11.14 -11.01
C GLN A 85 -31.28 -10.85 -12.44
N GLY A 86 -31.79 -9.63 -12.69
CA GLY A 86 -32.27 -9.22 -14.00
C GLY A 86 -31.14 -8.86 -14.97
N ALA A 87 -31.55 -8.49 -16.18
CA ALA A 87 -30.66 -7.98 -17.22
C ALA A 87 -29.96 -6.68 -16.80
N SER A 88 -30.65 -5.85 -16.02
CA SER A 88 -30.08 -4.66 -15.37
C SER A 88 -29.88 -4.92 -13.88
N ARG A 89 -28.78 -4.44 -13.33
CA ARG A 89 -28.36 -4.64 -11.94
C ARG A 89 -27.89 -3.33 -11.34
N ILE A 90 -27.91 -3.26 -10.01
CA ILE A 90 -27.44 -2.10 -9.25
C ILE A 90 -25.95 -2.29 -8.97
N LEU A 91 -25.16 -1.26 -9.25
CA LEU A 91 -23.78 -1.15 -8.79
C LEU A 91 -23.76 -0.36 -7.47
N ILE A 92 -23.14 -0.93 -6.44
CA ILE A 92 -22.86 -0.26 -5.18
C ILE A 92 -21.35 -0.04 -5.10
N ASP A 93 -20.97 1.21 -4.87
CA ASP A 93 -19.57 1.70 -4.87
C ASP A 93 -18.91 1.69 -6.27
N ALA A 94 -17.79 2.39 -6.42
CA ALA A 94 -17.10 2.59 -7.70
C ALA A 94 -15.56 2.63 -7.60
N GLY A 95 -14.97 2.11 -6.53
CA GLY A 95 -13.51 2.09 -6.36
C GLY A 95 -12.93 3.48 -6.03
N GLN A 96 -11.72 3.78 -6.49
CA GLN A 96 -11.07 5.10 -6.27
C GLN A 96 -11.12 6.03 -7.49
N GLY A 97 -11.72 5.59 -8.60
CA GLY A 97 -11.91 6.39 -9.81
C GLY A 97 -10.61 6.77 -10.53
N LYS A 98 -9.56 5.95 -10.45
CA LYS A 98 -8.28 6.19 -11.12
C LYS A 98 -8.14 5.33 -12.37
N ALA A 99 -7.35 5.80 -13.33
CA ALA A 99 -7.06 5.05 -14.55
C ALA A 99 -6.42 3.69 -14.24
N ASP A 100 -5.56 3.64 -13.23
CA ASP A 100 -4.87 2.41 -12.79
C ASP A 100 -5.83 1.35 -12.18
N ASP A 101 -7.09 1.70 -11.92
CA ASP A 101 -8.11 0.74 -11.46
C ASP A 101 -8.76 -0.04 -12.61
N LEU A 102 -8.57 0.42 -13.85
CA LEU A 102 -9.09 -0.23 -15.05
C LEU A 102 -8.09 -1.31 -15.50
N PRO A 103 -8.57 -2.49 -15.93
CA PRO A 103 -7.73 -3.57 -16.42
C PRO A 103 -7.00 -3.23 -17.72
#